data_AF-A0A3C0VWH2-F1
#
_entry.id   AF-A0A3C0VWH2-F1
#
_cell.length_a   1.000
_cell.length_b   1.000
_cell.length_c   1.000
_cell.angle_alpha   90.00
_cell.angle_beta   90.00
_cell.angle_gamma   90.00
#
_symmetry.space_group_name_H-M   'P 1'
#
loop_
_entity.id
_entity.type
_entity.pdbx_description
1 polymer ?
#
loop_
_entity_poly.entity_id
_entity_poly.type
_entity_poly.pdbx_seq_one_letter_code
_entity_poly.pdbx_strand_id
1 'polypeptide(L)' 'KDIAFDCDGDTLLIQVEQHGAACHEGYKSCFFRSISEDGEYNVTEERLVNPEEVYKK' A
#
# COMPACT_ATOMS: atom_id res chain seq x y z
N LYS A 1 4.34 11.44 13.77
CA LYS A 1 4.58 11.45 12.31
C LYS A 1 5.85 12.25 12.08
N ASP A 2 6.73 11.77 11.22
CA ASP A 2 8.07 12.30 10.99
C ASP A 2 8.40 12.23 9.49
N ILE A 3 9.39 13.01 9.05
CA ILE A 3 9.91 13.02 7.69
C ILE A 3 11.42 12.81 7.75
N ALA A 4 11.88 11.70 7.19
CA ALA A 4 13.30 11.43 6.97
C ALA A 4 13.66 11.59 5.49
N PHE A 5 14.95 11.77 5.22
CA PHE A 5 15.52 11.79 3.87
C PHE A 5 16.76 10.88 3.84
N ASP A 6 17.17 10.45 2.66
CA ASP A 6 18.32 9.54 2.48
C ASP A 6 19.68 10.25 2.50
N CYS A 7 20.77 9.52 2.23
CA CYS A 7 22.13 10.00 2.52
C CYS A 7 22.63 11.10 1.58
N ASP A 8 22.17 11.12 0.34
CA ASP A 8 22.41 12.17 -0.66
C ASP A 8 21.22 13.13 -0.83
N GLY A 9 20.07 12.82 -0.22
CA GLY A 9 18.96 13.74 -0.03
C GLY A 9 18.05 13.87 -1.23
N ASP A 10 17.98 12.84 -2.09
CA ASP A 10 17.10 12.81 -3.25
C ASP A 10 15.78 12.06 -3.01
N THR A 11 15.66 11.38 -1.87
CA THR A 11 14.48 10.59 -1.49
C THR A 11 13.94 10.97 -0.12
N LEU A 12 12.61 11.07 0.02
CA LEU A 12 11.92 11.28 1.29
C LEU A 12 11.19 10.01 1.76
N LEU A 13 11.26 9.74 3.07
CA LEU A 13 10.43 8.76 3.78
C LEU A 13 9.48 9.50 4.73
N ILE A 14 8.19 9.47 4.43
CA ILE A 14 7.15 10.16 5.21
C ILE A 14 6.40 9.15 6.06
N GLN A 15 6.49 9.26 7.39
CA GLN A 15 5.67 8.46 8.29
C GLN A 15 4.27 9.07 8.40
N VAL A 16 3.27 8.29 8.00
CA VAL A 16 1.86 8.71 8.02
C VAL A 16 1.04 7.82 8.96
N GLU A 17 -0.03 8.41 9.48
CA GLU A 17 -1.20 7.65 9.96
C GLU A 17 -2.16 7.67 8.81
N GLN A 18 -2.40 6.48 8.25
CA GLN A 18 -3.22 6.31 7.07
C GLN A 18 -4.69 6.23 7.47
N HIS A 19 -5.54 6.99 6.77
CA HIS A 19 -6.98 6.88 6.88
C HIS A 19 -7.54 6.19 5.62
N GLY A 20 -8.28 5.10 5.80
CA GLY A 20 -8.83 4.32 4.69
C GLY A 20 -7.77 3.53 3.90
N ALA A 21 -8.14 3.12 2.68
CA ALA A 21 -7.25 2.40 1.77
C ALA A 21 -6.38 3.38 0.96
N ALA A 22 -5.06 3.15 0.96
CA ALA A 22 -4.14 3.91 0.11
C ALA A 22 -4.11 3.35 -1.32
N CYS A 23 -4.40 2.05 -1.48
CA CYS A 23 -4.51 1.41 -2.78
C CYS A 23 -5.93 1.57 -3.35
N HIS A 24 -6.04 1.89 -4.64
CA HIS A 24 -7.33 2.00 -5.34
C HIS A 24 -8.06 0.65 -5.49
N GLU A 25 -7.38 -0.49 -5.26
CA GLU A 25 -7.99 -1.82 -5.17
C GLU A 25 -8.57 -2.12 -3.77
N GLY A 26 -8.52 -1.15 -2.84
CA GLY A 26 -9.15 -1.23 -1.52
C GLY A 26 -8.27 -1.82 -0.42
N TYR A 27 -6.97 -2.00 -0.68
CA TYR A 27 -6.00 -2.53 0.29
C TYR A 27 -5.30 -1.41 1.08
N LYS A 28 -4.70 -1.77 2.22
CA LYS A 28 -3.97 -0.82 3.05
C LYS A 28 -2.74 -0.32 2.30
N SER A 29 -1.97 -1.21 1.70
CA SER A 29 -0.79 -0.88 0.89
C SER A 29 -1.05 -1.20 -0.58
N CYS A 30 -0.31 -0.53 -1.49
CA CYS A 30 -0.21 -1.01 -2.87
C CYS A 30 0.62 -2.31 -2.96
N PHE A 31 1.43 -2.61 -1.94
CA PHE A 31 2.28 -3.79 -1.85
C PHE A 31 1.57 -4.95 -1.15
N PHE A 32 0.35 -5.27 -1.57
CA PHE A 32 -0.49 -6.32 -0.96
C PHE A 32 -0.32 -7.71 -1.59
N ARG A 33 0.64 -7.86 -2.51
CA ARG A 33 0.95 -9.12 -3.22
C ARG A 33 2.40 -9.49 -2.96
N SER A 34 2.67 -10.77 -2.70
CA SER A 34 4.02 -11.33 -2.58
C SER A 34 4.19 -12.52 -3.52
N ILE A 35 5.42 -12.80 -3.93
CA ILE A 35 5.74 -13.94 -4.81
C ILE A 35 6.08 -15.15 -3.94
N SER A 36 5.45 -16.30 -4.19
CA SER A 36 5.76 -17.58 -3.56
C SER A 36 6.92 -18.30 -4.25
N GLU A 37 7.43 -19.37 -3.61
CA GLU A 37 8.59 -20.12 -4.09
C GLU A 37 8.39 -20.78 -5.47
N ASP A 38 7.15 -21.06 -5.84
CA ASP A 38 6.73 -21.60 -7.14
C ASP A 38 6.57 -20.52 -8.23
N GLY A 39 6.80 -19.24 -7.90
CA GLY A 39 6.70 -18.11 -8.82
C GLY A 39 5.28 -17.58 -9.02
N GLU A 40 4.28 -18.14 -8.33
CA GLU A 40 2.94 -17.54 -8.26
C GLU A 40 2.93 -16.34 -7.30
N TYR A 41 1.89 -15.51 -7.34
CA TYR A 41 1.71 -14.44 -6.34
C TYR A 41 0.51 -14.72 -5.46
N ASN A 42 0.63 -14.33 -4.19
CA ASN A 42 -0.41 -14.44 -3.19
C ASN A 42 -0.74 -13.07 -2.60
N VAL A 43 -2.02 -12.85 -2.32
CA VAL A 43 -2.47 -11.65 -1.58
C VAL A 43 -2.11 -11.82 -0.11
N THR A 44 -1.41 -10.83 0.46
CA THR A 44 -0.84 -10.90 1.82
C THR A 44 -1.64 -10.16 2.87
N GLU A 45 -2.67 -9.41 2.47
CA GLU A 45 -3.52 -8.63 3.37
C GLU A 45 -4.99 -8.68 2.94
N GLU A 46 -5.90 -8.55 3.90
CA GLU A 46 -7.31 -8.43 3.62
C GLU A 46 -7.66 -7.07 3.02
N ARG A 47 -8.69 -7.05 2.20
CA ARG A 47 -9.19 -5.81 1.61
C ARG A 47 -9.93 -4.99 2.67
N LEU A 48 -9.56 -3.72 2.84
CA LEU A 48 -10.17 -2.82 3.83
C LEU A 48 -11.53 -2.27 3.37
N VAL A 49 -11.67 -1.99 2.08
CA VAL A 49 -12.88 -1.40 1.49
C VAL A 49 -13.18 -2.01 0.13
N ASN A 50 -14.46 -2.04 -0.26
CA ASN A 50 -14.83 -2.43 -1.61
C ASN A 50 -14.63 -1.24 -2.59
N PRO A 51 -13.77 -1.36 -3.62
CA PRO A 51 -13.49 -0.27 -4.56
C PRO A 51 -14.73 0.21 -5.32
N GLU A 52 -15.65 -0.68 -5.64
CA GLU A 52 -16.87 -0.33 -6.38
C GLU A 52 -17.79 0.57 -5.55
N GLU A 53 -17.85 0.34 -4.24
CA GLU A 53 -18.65 1.13 -3.30
C GLU A 53 -18.02 2.50 -3.03
N VAL A 54 -16.68 2.58 -2.99
CA VAL A 54 -15.94 3.79 -2.60
C VAL A 54 -15.60 4.69 -3.79
N TYR A 55 -15.12 4.13 -4.90
CA TYR A 55 -14.53 4.90 -6.00
C TYR A 55 -15.44 5.07 -7.22
N LYS A 56 -16.65 4.46 -7.22
CA LYS A 56 -17.72 4.65 -8.23
C LYS A 56 -17.20 4.83 -9.67
N LYS A 57 -16.52 3.82 -10.21
CA LYS A 57 -16.32 3.76 -11.66
C LYS A 57 -17.63 3.38 -12.36
#